data_AF-A0A845A533-F1
#
_entry.id   AF-A0A845A533-F1
#
_cell.length_a   1.000
_cell.length_b   1.000
_cell.length_c   1.000
_cell.angle_alpha   90.00
_cell.angle_beta   90.00
_cell.angle_gamma   90.00
#
_symmetry.space_group_name_H-M   'P 1'
#
loop_
_entity.id
_entity.type
_entity.pdbx_description
1 polymer ?
#
loop_
_entity_poly.entity_id
_entity_poly.type
_entity_poly.pdbx_seq_one_letter_code
_entity_poly.pdbx_strand_id
1 'polypeptide(L)'
;MAQTSQEWLFASPRIDGPHLFGWFKARDRVHSRMERFAGMEVPRWHFHDLRRTFRSHARRIGIDRDIAELMLNHKRKGLEGIYDRNMEFGLRAKGFAAWEEFLVAIALKAGVASELDAPL
;
A
#
# COMPACT_ATOMS: atom_id res chain seq x y z
N MET A 1 -1.23 14.13 -5.27
CA MET A 1 -2.17 13.12 -4.74
C MET A 1 -2.59 12.22 -5.87
N ALA A 2 -3.06 10.98 -5.60
CA ALA A 2 -3.40 10.03 -6.66
C ALA A 2 -4.60 10.56 -7.47
N GLN A 3 -4.32 10.98 -8.70
CA GLN A 3 -5.31 11.39 -9.70
C GLN A 3 -5.20 10.38 -10.85
N THR A 4 -6.33 9.93 -11.36
CA THR A 4 -6.39 9.06 -12.54
C THR A 4 -7.18 9.78 -13.62
N SER A 5 -6.64 9.88 -14.84
CA SER A 5 -7.40 10.30 -16.03
C SER A 5 -8.25 11.58 -15.85
N GLN A 6 -7.82 12.50 -14.96
CA GLN A 6 -8.47 13.75 -14.54
C GLN A 6 -9.36 13.72 -13.28
N GLU A 7 -9.70 12.57 -12.72
CA GLU A 7 -10.49 12.47 -11.48
C GLU A 7 -9.64 12.18 -10.24
N TRP A 8 -10.04 12.76 -9.11
CA TRP A 8 -9.44 12.45 -7.81
C TRP A 8 -10.03 11.14 -7.27
N LEU A 9 -9.17 10.13 -7.09
CA LEU A 9 -9.57 8.86 -6.47
C LEU A 9 -10.26 9.08 -5.11
N PHE A 10 -9.79 10.09 -4.38
CA PHE A 10 -10.43 10.58 -3.17
C PHE A 10 -10.68 12.08 -3.31
N ALA A 11 -11.80 12.43 -3.93
CA ALA A 11 -12.24 13.81 -4.07
C ALA A 11 -12.61 14.43 -2.72
N SER A 12 -12.35 15.73 -2.58
CA SER A 12 -12.82 16.49 -1.42
C SER A 12 -14.32 16.78 -1.57
N PRO A 13 -15.14 16.59 -0.52
CA PRO A 13 -16.53 16.99 -0.56
C PRO A 13 -16.74 18.51 -0.41
N ARG A 14 -15.66 19.29 -0.18
CA ARG A 14 -15.74 20.73 0.12
C ARG A 14 -15.11 21.63 -0.93
N ILE A 15 -14.23 21.10 -1.76
CA ILE A 15 -13.51 21.85 -2.80
C ILE A 15 -13.46 20.99 -4.05
N ASP A 16 -13.40 21.63 -5.22
CA ASP A 16 -13.04 20.96 -6.46
C ASP A 16 -11.55 20.63 -6.45
N GLY A 17 -11.21 19.47 -5.90
CA GLY A 17 -9.85 19.13 -5.54
C GLY A 17 -9.73 17.84 -4.72
N PRO A 18 -8.49 17.46 -4.36
CA PRO A 18 -8.25 16.21 -3.63
C PRO A 18 -8.58 16.33 -2.15
N HIS A 19 -8.85 15.19 -1.52
CA HIS A 19 -9.02 15.08 -0.08
C HIS A 19 -7.69 15.23 0.66
N LEU A 20 -7.46 16.40 1.26
CA LEU A 20 -6.18 16.73 1.92
C LEU A 20 -6.15 16.39 3.43
N PHE A 21 -7.31 16.42 4.10
CA PHE A 21 -7.40 16.41 5.57
C PHE A 21 -8.36 15.36 6.07
N GLY A 22 -8.18 14.88 7.32
CA GLY A 22 -9.11 13.95 7.95
C GLY A 22 -8.76 12.47 7.77
N TRP A 23 -7.62 12.17 7.14
CA TRP A 23 -7.09 10.81 6.99
C TRP A 23 -6.98 10.06 8.32
N PHE A 24 -6.54 10.71 9.40
CA PHE A 24 -6.49 10.07 10.71
C PHE A 24 -7.86 9.64 11.25
N LYS A 25 -8.93 10.41 10.97
CA LYS A 25 -10.31 10.02 11.33
C LYS A 25 -10.79 8.84 10.48
N ALA A 26 -10.42 8.81 9.19
CA ALA A 26 -10.70 7.66 8.33
C ALA A 26 -10.00 6.40 8.84
N ARG A 27 -8.70 6.52 9.20
CA ARG A 27 -7.95 5.44 9.85
C ARG A 27 -8.60 4.99 11.15
N ASP A 28 -9.04 5.90 12.01
CA ASP A 28 -9.71 5.52 13.28
C ASP A 28 -10.99 4.70 13.02
N ARG A 29 -11.79 5.06 12.00
CA ARG A 29 -12.94 4.24 11.60
C ARG A 29 -12.53 2.84 11.12
N VAL A 30 -11.45 2.74 10.35
CA VAL A 30 -10.90 1.44 9.92
C VAL A 30 -10.43 0.64 11.12
N HIS A 31 -9.68 1.27 12.04
CA HIS A 31 -9.18 0.64 13.25
C HIS A 31 -10.31 0.07 14.12
N SER A 32 -11.36 0.85 14.39
CA SER A 32 -12.53 0.34 15.12
C SER A 32 -13.25 -0.79 14.39
N ARG A 33 -13.24 -0.81 13.05
CA ARG A 33 -13.78 -1.94 12.28
C ARG A 33 -12.89 -3.18 12.38
N MET A 34 -11.57 -3.00 12.42
CA MET A 34 -10.62 -4.09 12.64
C MET A 34 -10.83 -4.75 14.01
N GLU A 35 -11.00 -3.97 15.07
CA GLU A 35 -11.24 -4.50 16.42
C GLU A 35 -12.57 -5.27 16.51
N ARG A 36 -13.64 -4.72 15.93
CA ARG A 36 -14.93 -5.43 15.86
C ARG A 36 -14.82 -6.74 15.11
N PHE A 37 -14.08 -6.76 14.00
CA PHE A 37 -13.87 -7.96 13.21
C PHE A 37 -13.02 -9.00 13.96
N ALA A 38 -11.95 -8.54 14.63
CA ALA A 38 -11.04 -9.41 15.36
C ALA A 38 -11.62 -9.89 16.70
N GLY A 39 -12.65 -9.22 17.22
CA GLY A 39 -13.20 -9.50 18.56
C GLY A 39 -12.21 -9.17 19.70
N MET A 40 -11.17 -8.37 19.41
CA MET A 40 -10.12 -8.03 20.36
C MET A 40 -9.55 -6.64 20.06
N GLU A 41 -8.88 -6.05 21.05
CA GLU A 41 -8.13 -4.81 20.88
C GLU A 41 -6.98 -5.04 19.87
N VAL A 42 -6.86 -4.12 18.92
CA VAL A 42 -5.79 -4.13 17.92
C VAL A 42 -4.80 -3.03 18.31
N PRO A 43 -3.48 -3.29 18.32
CA PRO A 43 -2.51 -2.23 18.58
C PRO A 43 -2.66 -1.06 17.61
N ARG A 44 -2.58 0.16 18.15
CA ARG A 44 -2.66 1.38 17.35
C ARG A 44 -1.58 1.40 16.26
N TRP A 45 -1.98 1.78 15.05
CA TRP A 45 -1.09 1.91 13.90
C TRP A 45 -1.26 3.27 13.20
N HIS A 46 -0.28 3.62 12.37
CA HIS A 46 -0.23 4.81 11.55
C HIS A 46 0.02 4.44 10.08
N PHE A 47 -0.24 5.37 9.16
CA PHE A 47 -0.06 5.11 7.72
C PHE A 47 1.37 4.67 7.35
N HIS A 48 2.38 5.11 8.10
CA HIS A 48 3.76 4.69 7.87
C HIS A 48 3.97 3.20 8.15
N ASP A 49 3.17 2.60 9.03
CA ASP A 49 3.27 1.17 9.34
C ASP A 49 2.87 0.31 8.14
N LEU A 50 1.97 0.77 7.28
CA LEU A 50 1.65 0.09 6.01
C LEU A 50 2.90 -0.07 5.13
N ARG A 51 3.75 0.96 5.07
CA ARG A 51 5.01 0.93 4.31
C ARG A 51 6.03 0.01 4.97
N ARG A 52 6.11 -0.01 6.30
CA ARG A 52 6.98 -0.93 7.05
C ARG A 52 6.55 -2.38 6.88
N THR A 53 5.25 -2.66 6.96
CA THR A 53 4.67 -3.98 6.71
C THR A 53 5.03 -4.46 5.31
N PHE A 54 4.76 -3.68 4.26
CA PHE A 54 5.18 -4.00 2.89
C PHE A 54 6.68 -4.32 2.83
N ARG A 55 7.53 -3.44 3.38
CA ARG A 55 8.99 -3.59 3.31
C ARG A 55 9.50 -4.87 3.96
N SER A 56 8.91 -5.25 5.09
CA SER A 56 9.27 -6.46 5.85
C SER A 56 8.84 -7.74 5.14
N HIS A 57 7.74 -7.70 4.39
CA HIS A 57 7.24 -8.85 3.63
C HIS A 57 7.87 -8.97 2.24
N ALA A 58 8.26 -7.86 1.61
CA ALA A 58 8.75 -7.81 0.23
C ALA A 58 9.82 -8.88 -0.07
N ARG A 59 10.81 -9.04 0.81
CA ARG A 59 11.86 -10.04 0.61
C ARG A 59 11.35 -11.49 0.69
N ARG A 60 10.37 -11.75 1.56
CA ARG A 60 9.77 -13.08 1.74
C ARG A 60 8.98 -13.53 0.51
N ILE A 61 8.41 -12.58 -0.23
CA ILE A 61 7.66 -12.83 -1.46
C ILE A 61 8.51 -12.62 -2.72
N GLY A 62 9.84 -12.64 -2.59
CA GLY A 62 10.76 -12.64 -3.74
C GLY A 62 11.03 -11.28 -4.38
N ILE A 63 10.55 -10.17 -3.80
CA ILE A 63 10.86 -8.82 -4.31
C ILE A 63 12.29 -8.46 -3.87
N ASP A 64 13.11 -8.07 -4.85
CA ASP A 64 14.46 -7.60 -4.59
C ASP A 64 14.47 -6.36 -3.68
N ARG A 65 15.54 -6.22 -2.88
CA ARG A 65 15.66 -5.12 -1.92
C ARG A 65 15.56 -3.77 -2.62
N ASP A 66 16.30 -3.55 -3.70
CA ASP A 66 16.40 -2.24 -4.33
C ASP A 66 15.10 -1.91 -5.07
N ILE A 67 14.47 -2.92 -5.67
CA ILE A 67 13.14 -2.79 -6.25
C ILE A 67 12.10 -2.43 -5.19
N ALA A 68 12.13 -3.06 -4.00
CA ALA A 68 11.23 -2.73 -2.91
C ALA A 68 11.43 -1.28 -2.40
N GLU A 69 12.67 -0.78 -2.35
CA GLU A 69 12.95 0.63 -2.04
C GLU A 69 12.36 1.58 -3.11
N LEU A 70 12.50 1.24 -4.39
CA LEU A 70 11.92 2.01 -5.50
C LEU A 70 10.39 1.97 -5.53
N MET A 71 9.77 0.84 -5.20
CA MET A 71 8.32 0.72 -5.05
C MET A 71 7.79 1.64 -3.94
N LEU A 72 8.58 1.81 -2.88
CA LEU A 72 8.33 2.79 -1.82
C LEU A 72 8.68 4.23 -2.22
N ASN A 73 9.17 4.47 -3.44
CA ASN A 73 9.62 5.76 -3.93
C ASN A 73 10.78 6.35 -3.11
N HIS A 74 11.62 5.47 -2.54
CA HIS A 74 12.87 5.91 -1.92
C HIS A 74 13.90 6.22 -3.02
N LYS A 75 14.72 7.25 -2.77
CA LYS A 75 15.81 7.61 -3.68
C LYS A 75 17.00 6.67 -3.45
N ARG A 76 17.61 6.21 -4.55
CA ARG A 76 18.93 5.58 -4.52
C ARG A 76 19.96 6.58 -3.99
N LYS A 77 20.92 6.10 -3.20
CA LYS A 77 21.97 6.94 -2.58
C LYS A 77 23.32 6.65 -3.23
N GLY A 78 24.24 7.62 -3.18
CA GLY A 78 25.61 7.44 -3.66
C GLY A 78 25.71 7.30 -5.18
N LEU A 79 26.72 6.55 -5.65
CA LEU A 79 27.03 6.38 -7.07
C LEU A 79 25.89 5.73 -7.85
N GLU A 80 25.14 4.82 -7.24
CA GLU A 80 23.96 4.20 -7.86
C GLU A 80 22.91 5.23 -8.26
N GLY A 81 22.68 6.26 -7.45
CA GLY A 81 21.73 7.33 -7.79
C GLY A 81 22.20 8.24 -8.93
N ILE A 82 23.51 8.25 -9.22
CA ILE A 82 24.11 9.03 -10.31
C ILE A 82 24.05 8.22 -11.62
N TYR A 83 24.39 6.94 -11.58
CA TYR A 83 24.50 6.09 -12.75
C TYR A 83 23.20 5.34 -13.10
N ASP A 84 22.49 4.82 -12.10
CA ASP A 84 21.27 4.05 -12.29
C ASP A 84 20.03 4.96 -12.18
N ARG A 85 19.73 5.60 -13.31
CA ARG A 85 18.54 6.45 -13.49
C ARG A 85 17.31 5.66 -13.96
N ASN A 86 17.43 4.35 -14.17
CA ASN A 86 16.29 3.55 -14.55
C ASN A 86 15.34 3.42 -13.35
N MET A 87 14.07 3.74 -13.59
CA MET A 87 13.02 3.65 -12.57
C MET A 87 12.50 2.22 -12.40
N GLU A 88 13.02 1.27 -13.19
CA GLU A 88 12.73 -0.17 -13.10
C GLU A 88 11.23 -0.48 -13.11
N PHE A 89 10.46 0.25 -13.93
CA PHE A 89 8.99 0.18 -13.93
C PHE A 89 8.47 -1.24 -14.14
N GLY A 90 9.10 -2.02 -15.02
CA GLY A 90 8.73 -3.42 -15.25
C GLY A 90 8.93 -4.31 -14.02
N LEU A 91 10.04 -4.15 -13.30
CA LEU A 91 10.30 -4.90 -12.07
C LEU A 91 9.38 -4.45 -10.93
N ARG A 92 9.08 -3.15 -10.84
CA ARG A 92 8.13 -2.60 -9.88
C ARG A 92 6.72 -3.13 -10.13
N ALA A 93 6.27 -3.19 -11.39
CA ALA A 93 4.98 -3.74 -11.75
C ALA A 93 4.87 -5.22 -11.33
N LYS A 94 5.89 -6.04 -11.64
CA LYS A 94 5.97 -7.43 -11.17
C LYS A 94 5.95 -7.53 -9.64
N GLY A 95 6.67 -6.63 -8.95
CA GLY A 95 6.66 -6.58 -7.49
C GLY A 95 5.28 -6.22 -6.90
N PHE A 96 4.55 -5.30 -7.53
CA PHE A 96 3.18 -4.97 -7.11
C PHE A 96 2.22 -6.15 -7.35
N ALA A 97 2.35 -6.87 -8.46
CA ALA A 97 1.56 -8.09 -8.71
C ALA A 97 1.84 -9.16 -7.65
N ALA A 98 3.11 -9.43 -7.33
CA ALA A 98 3.47 -10.39 -6.27
C ALA A 98 2.93 -9.97 -4.88
N TRP A 99 2.91 -8.66 -4.61
CA TRP A 99 2.32 -8.13 -3.37
C TRP A 99 0.79 -8.29 -3.35
N GLU A 100 0.11 -8.06 -4.48
CA GLU A 100 -1.33 -8.29 -4.62
C GLU A 100 -1.68 -9.77 -4.40
N GLU A 101 -0.98 -10.69 -5.06
CA GLU A 101 -1.17 -12.14 -4.87
C GLU A 101 -1.03 -12.55 -3.40
N PHE A 102 -0.03 -12.00 -2.70
CA PHE A 102 0.16 -12.25 -1.27
C PHE A 102 -1.02 -11.75 -0.42
N LEU A 103 -1.56 -10.56 -0.73
CA LEU A 103 -2.72 -10.02 -0.03
C LEU A 103 -3.99 -10.83 -0.31
N VAL A 104 -4.22 -11.24 -1.56
CA VAL A 104 -5.34 -12.11 -1.95
C VAL A 104 -5.25 -13.45 -1.21
N ALA A 105 -4.06 -14.04 -1.11
CA ALA A 105 -3.87 -15.28 -0.34
C ALA A 105 -4.22 -15.12 1.16
N ILE A 106 -3.90 -13.97 1.77
CA ILE A 106 -4.33 -13.67 3.14
C ILE A 106 -5.85 -13.55 3.23
N ALA A 107 -6.48 -12.82 2.30
CA ALA A 107 -7.93 -12.63 2.28
C ALA A 107 -8.69 -13.95 2.09
N LEU A 108 -8.21 -14.81 1.18
CA LEU A 108 -8.75 -16.15 0.97
C LEU A 108 -8.64 -17.00 2.23
N LYS A 109 -7.47 -17.03 2.88
CA LYS A 109 -7.28 -17.76 4.13
C LYS A 109 -8.18 -17.26 5.26
N ALA A 110 -8.46 -15.97 5.28
CA ALA A 110 -9.37 -15.36 6.25
C ALA A 110 -10.86 -15.50 5.87
N GLY A 111 -11.17 -16.02 4.69
CA GLY A 111 -12.55 -16.18 4.21
C GLY A 111 -13.26 -14.87 3.86
N VAL A 112 -12.51 -13.83 3.50
CA VAL A 112 -13.05 -12.47 3.22
C VAL A 112 -12.74 -11.97 1.80
N ALA A 113 -12.27 -12.85 0.91
CA ALA A 113 -11.84 -12.45 -0.44
C ALA A 113 -13.01 -11.88 -1.28
N SER A 114 -14.21 -12.46 -1.16
CA SER A 114 -15.42 -11.99 -1.84
C SER A 114 -15.81 -10.57 -1.43
N GLU A 115 -15.67 -10.22 -0.17
CA GLU A 115 -16.05 -8.93 0.39
C GLU A 115 -15.07 -7.81 0.04
N LEU A 116 -13.88 -8.18 -0.45
CA LEU A 116 -12.83 -7.25 -0.87
C LEU A 116 -12.77 -7.06 -2.39
N ASP A 117 -13.71 -7.67 -3.14
CA ASP A 117 -13.67 -7.74 -4.61
C ASP A 117 -12.28 -8.17 -5.11
N ALA A 118 -11.66 -9.13 -4.40
CA ALA A 118 -10.33 -9.59 -4.72
C ALA A 118 -10.31 -10.16 -6.15
N PRO A 119 -9.30 -9.83 -6.99
CA PRO A 119 -9.16 -10.43 -8.30
C PRO A 119 -8.80 -11.91 -8.10
N LEU A 120 -9.82 -12.78 -8.18
CA LEU A 120 -9.69 -14.24 -8.10
C LEU A 120 -9.19 -14.84 -9.42
#